data_AF-A0A945EXA7-F1
#
_entry.id   AF-A0A945EXA7-F1
#
_cell.length_a   1.000
_cell.length_b   1.000
_cell.length_c   1.000
_cell.angle_alpha   90.00
_cell.angle_beta   90.00
_cell.angle_gamma   90.00
#
_symmetry.space_group_name_H-M   'P 1'
#
loop_
_entity.id
_entity.type
_entity.pdbx_description
1 polymer ?
#
loop_
_entity_poly.entity_id
_entity_poly.type
_entity_poly.pdbx_seq_one_letter_code
_entity_poly.pdbx_strand_id
1 'polypeptide(L)'
;AGIGGLETFQNEVLNYAEGDGTPKFNPFFIPKMIADIAPGHISIKHGFMGPNYTTVSACASSANAMIDSLNYIRLGYCDVIVTGGSEAAIAIAGVGGFSSMQALSTRNETPETASRPFDANREGFVLGEGAGAIVLEEYEYAKARGAKIYAEVIGGGMSSDAYHITAPHPEGVGVIAVMKSCLENSGIKPEDVDHINTHGTSTPLGDVAELKAISAVFGDHAKNININSTKSMTGHLLGAAGAIESIASILAMKHGIVPPTINHSTIDENINPELNLTLNTPQKRDIKVAMSNTFGFGGHNACVAFKKIDE
;
A
#
# COMPACT_ATOMS: atom_id res chain seq x y z
N ALA A 1 -1.38 10.24 4.78
CA ALA A 1 -2.14 10.33 3.52
C ALA A 1 -1.18 10.61 2.38
N GLY A 2 -1.44 10.15 1.17
CA GLY A 2 -0.57 10.37 0.01
C GLY A 2 -0.86 11.71 -0.66
N ILE A 3 -2.11 12.16 -0.58
CA ILE A 3 -2.53 13.51 -1.00
C ILE A 3 -3.03 14.29 0.21
N GLY A 4 -4.07 13.79 0.90
CA GLY A 4 -4.70 14.47 2.03
C GLY A 4 -5.54 15.69 1.61
N GLY A 5 -6.73 15.82 2.21
CA GLY A 5 -7.50 17.08 2.17
C GLY A 5 -7.99 17.56 0.79
N LEU A 6 -7.90 16.72 -0.25
CA LEU A 6 -8.14 17.11 -1.64
C LEU A 6 -9.55 17.68 -1.87
N GLU A 7 -10.56 17.00 -1.34
CA GLU A 7 -11.95 17.46 -1.42
C GLU A 7 -12.16 18.78 -0.66
N THR A 8 -11.53 18.93 0.51
CA THR A 8 -11.61 20.17 1.29
C THR A 8 -11.01 21.33 0.49
N PHE A 9 -9.83 21.15 -0.10
CA PHE A 9 -9.22 22.16 -0.96
C PHE A 9 -10.12 22.52 -2.15
N GLN A 10 -10.61 21.50 -2.86
CA GLN A 10 -11.49 21.68 -4.00
C GLN A 10 -12.72 22.53 -3.64
N ASN A 11 -13.44 22.14 -2.58
CA ASN A 11 -14.69 22.79 -2.22
C ASN A 11 -14.48 24.24 -1.77
N GLU A 12 -13.42 24.51 -1.00
CA GLU A 12 -13.08 25.86 -0.56
C GLU A 12 -12.72 26.77 -1.75
N VAL A 13 -11.97 26.26 -2.73
CA VAL A 13 -11.61 27.02 -3.94
C VAL A 13 -12.82 27.25 -4.85
N LEU A 14 -13.67 26.24 -5.06
CA LEU A 14 -14.89 26.37 -5.88
C LEU A 14 -15.86 27.38 -5.25
N ASN A 15 -16.10 27.28 -3.95
CA ASN A 15 -16.97 28.23 -3.23
C ASN A 15 -16.46 29.68 -3.33
N TYR A 16 -15.13 29.88 -3.27
CA TYR A 16 -14.54 31.20 -3.49
C TYR A 16 -14.74 31.70 -4.93
N ALA A 17 -14.53 30.84 -5.92
CA ALA A 17 -14.65 31.17 -7.33
C ALA A 17 -16.09 31.49 -7.76
N GLU A 18 -17.09 30.88 -7.12
CA GLU A 18 -18.51 31.18 -7.33
C GLU A 18 -18.95 32.51 -6.68
N GLY A 19 -18.11 33.09 -5.81
CA GLY A 19 -18.39 34.35 -5.11
C GLY A 19 -18.11 35.60 -5.93
N ASP A 20 -18.16 36.76 -5.26
CA ASP A 20 -17.87 38.08 -5.83
C ASP A 20 -16.38 38.48 -5.76
N GLY A 21 -15.51 37.52 -5.44
CA GLY A 21 -14.09 37.75 -5.16
C GLY A 21 -13.77 38.13 -3.71
N THR A 22 -14.77 38.24 -2.83
CA THR A 22 -14.53 38.40 -1.38
C THR A 22 -14.14 37.05 -0.75
N PRO A 23 -12.96 36.91 -0.13
CA PRO A 23 -12.51 35.64 0.44
C PRO A 23 -13.33 35.26 1.67
N LYS A 24 -14.09 34.16 1.57
CA LYS A 24 -14.92 33.58 2.65
C LYS A 24 -14.58 32.11 2.89
N PHE A 25 -13.33 31.86 3.28
CA PHE A 25 -12.84 30.53 3.59
C PHE A 25 -13.25 30.07 4.99
N ASN A 26 -13.47 28.77 5.16
CA ASN A 26 -13.69 28.17 6.46
C ASN A 26 -12.43 28.35 7.35
N PRO A 27 -12.55 28.80 8.61
CA PRO A 27 -11.41 28.90 9.54
C PRO A 27 -10.66 27.59 9.75
N PHE A 28 -11.33 26.45 9.52
CA PHE A 28 -10.75 25.11 9.60
C PHE A 28 -10.23 24.58 8.27
N PHE A 29 -10.22 25.38 7.18
CA PHE A 29 -9.73 24.96 5.88
C PHE A 29 -8.32 24.39 5.96
N ILE A 30 -7.36 25.19 6.45
CA ILE A 30 -5.95 24.78 6.52
C ILE A 30 -5.77 23.52 7.39
N PRO A 31 -6.30 23.46 8.63
CA PRO A 31 -6.25 22.24 9.41
C PRO A 31 -6.87 21.03 8.71
N LYS A 32 -8.05 21.17 8.08
CA LYS A 32 -8.72 20.05 7.40
C LYS A 32 -8.01 19.57 6.14
N MET A 33 -7.25 20.46 5.48
CA MET A 33 -6.58 20.16 4.23
C MET A 33 -5.21 19.51 4.42
N ILE A 34 -4.44 19.93 5.43
CA ILE A 34 -3.08 19.44 5.63
C ILE A 34 -3.10 17.92 5.80
N ALA A 35 -2.28 17.20 5.01
CA ALA A 35 -2.21 15.74 4.99
C ALA A 35 -1.93 15.13 6.38
N ASP A 36 -1.28 15.89 7.26
CA ASP A 36 -0.92 15.51 8.62
C ASP A 36 -2.04 15.59 9.67
N ILE A 37 -3.23 16.10 9.31
CA ILE A 37 -4.24 16.35 10.33
C ILE A 37 -4.82 15.07 10.95
N ALA A 38 -4.84 13.96 10.20
CA ALA A 38 -5.39 12.69 10.68
C ALA A 38 -4.68 12.14 11.93
N PRO A 39 -3.34 11.94 11.95
CA PRO A 39 -2.66 11.52 13.17
C PRO A 39 -2.74 12.57 14.28
N GLY A 40 -2.76 13.87 13.95
CA GLY A 40 -3.03 14.94 14.93
C GLY A 40 -4.37 14.79 15.65
N HIS A 41 -5.45 14.51 14.93
CA HIS A 41 -6.77 14.23 15.53
C HIS A 41 -6.75 12.98 16.41
N ILE A 42 -6.06 11.92 16.00
CA ILE A 42 -5.92 10.69 16.79
C ILE A 42 -5.16 10.99 18.09
N SER A 43 -4.04 11.71 18.00
CA SER A 43 -3.24 12.10 19.16
C SER A 43 -4.04 12.94 20.16
N ILE A 44 -4.73 14.00 19.70
CA ILE A 44 -5.56 14.86 20.55
C ILE A 44 -6.69 14.06 21.22
N LYS A 45 -7.37 13.21 20.45
CA LYS A 45 -8.51 12.43 20.95
C LYS A 45 -8.11 11.44 22.04
N HIS A 46 -6.92 10.85 21.94
CA HIS A 46 -6.48 9.79 22.85
C HIS A 46 -5.42 10.24 23.86
N GLY A 47 -4.96 11.51 23.79
CA GLY A 47 -3.91 12.03 24.66
C GLY A 47 -2.53 11.43 24.39
N PHE A 48 -2.25 10.98 23.17
CA PHE A 48 -0.95 10.40 22.82
C PHE A 48 0.09 11.51 22.62
N MET A 49 1.23 11.41 23.31
CA MET A 49 2.28 12.45 23.34
C MET A 49 3.61 12.01 22.73
N GLY A 50 3.65 10.88 22.05
CA GLY A 50 4.83 10.41 21.29
C GLY A 50 4.98 11.13 19.93
N PRO A 51 5.86 10.63 19.04
CA PRO A 51 5.96 11.11 17.67
C PRO A 51 4.60 11.11 16.97
N ASN A 52 4.26 12.24 16.35
CA ASN A 52 2.98 12.47 15.69
C ASN A 52 3.22 13.24 14.39
N TYR A 53 3.14 12.53 13.27
CA TYR A 53 3.38 13.09 11.95
C TYR A 53 2.86 12.15 10.84
N THR A 54 2.95 12.60 9.59
CA THR A 54 2.54 11.89 8.38
C THR A 54 3.68 11.81 7.40
N THR A 55 3.98 10.60 6.94
CA THR A 55 4.84 10.35 5.78
C THR A 55 4.06 10.65 4.49
N VAL A 56 4.73 11.26 3.51
CA VAL A 56 4.17 11.52 2.19
C VAL A 56 5.15 11.01 1.13
N SER A 57 4.82 9.86 0.56
CA SER A 57 5.55 9.19 -0.52
C SER A 57 4.55 8.66 -1.57
N ALA A 58 3.56 9.50 -1.89
CA ALA A 58 2.42 9.17 -2.74
C ALA A 58 1.72 7.88 -2.24
N CYS A 59 1.54 6.90 -3.12
CA CYS A 59 0.85 5.65 -2.79
C CYS A 59 1.61 4.76 -1.78
N ALA A 60 2.93 4.95 -1.60
CA ALA A 60 3.74 4.21 -0.63
C ALA A 60 3.65 4.76 0.81
N SER A 61 2.93 5.86 1.03
CA SER A 61 2.94 6.63 2.29
C SER A 61 2.73 5.79 3.54
N SER A 62 1.64 5.01 3.59
CA SER A 62 1.35 4.19 4.78
C SER A 62 2.35 3.04 4.99
N ALA A 63 2.96 2.51 3.93
CA ALA A 63 4.01 1.51 4.06
C ALA A 63 5.27 2.14 4.66
N ASN A 64 5.67 3.34 4.20
CA ASN A 64 6.75 4.10 4.84
C ASN A 64 6.42 4.44 6.30
N ALA A 65 5.18 4.81 6.63
CA ALA A 65 4.78 5.06 8.02
C ALA A 65 4.97 3.83 8.91
N MET A 66 4.67 2.62 8.41
CA MET A 66 4.89 1.38 9.15
C MET A 66 6.38 1.08 9.36
N ILE A 67 7.21 1.31 8.33
CA ILE A 67 8.67 1.13 8.42
C ILE A 67 9.28 2.09 9.44
N ASP A 68 8.86 3.37 9.41
CA ASP A 68 9.29 4.36 10.40
C ASP A 68 8.85 3.96 11.82
N SER A 69 7.61 3.48 11.96
CA SER A 69 7.08 3.02 13.25
C SER A 69 7.89 1.85 13.82
N LEU A 70 8.22 0.87 12.98
CA LEU A 70 9.11 -0.23 13.35
C LEU A 70 10.47 0.29 13.81
N ASN A 71 11.04 1.26 13.10
CA ASN A 71 12.33 1.84 13.43
C ASN A 71 12.31 2.63 14.76
N TYR A 72 11.28 3.42 15.05
CA TYR A 72 11.19 4.12 16.34
C TYR A 72 11.11 3.16 17.52
N ILE A 73 10.37 2.06 17.37
CA ILE A 73 10.30 1.03 18.41
C ILE A 73 11.65 0.33 18.57
N ARG A 74 12.29 -0.08 17.47
CA ARG A 74 13.63 -0.70 17.49
C ARG A 74 14.70 0.21 18.11
N LEU A 75 14.59 1.52 17.91
CA LEU A 75 15.50 2.52 18.47
C LEU A 75 15.17 2.88 19.94
N GLY A 76 14.10 2.34 20.50
CA GLY A 76 13.69 2.59 21.89
C GLY A 76 13.04 3.96 22.12
N TYR A 77 12.57 4.64 21.07
CA TYR A 77 11.86 5.92 21.21
C TYR A 77 10.40 5.74 21.64
N CYS A 78 9.79 4.59 21.35
CA CYS A 78 8.39 4.29 21.64
C CYS A 78 8.20 2.81 21.95
N ASP A 79 7.30 2.49 22.88
CA ASP A 79 6.84 1.10 23.11
C ASP A 79 5.60 0.76 22.26
N VAL A 80 4.80 1.76 21.90
CA VAL A 80 3.52 1.62 21.18
C VAL A 80 3.38 2.75 20.16
N ILE A 81 3.05 2.41 18.92
CA ILE A 81 2.75 3.38 17.85
C ILE A 81 1.48 2.96 17.11
N VAL A 82 0.58 3.93 16.89
CA VAL A 82 -0.53 3.78 15.94
C VAL A 82 -0.02 4.20 14.57
N THR A 83 -0.02 3.28 13.61
CA THR A 83 0.51 3.51 12.26
C THR A 83 -0.49 3.06 11.21
N GLY A 84 -0.43 3.62 10.00
CA GLY A 84 -1.35 3.26 8.92
C GLY A 84 -1.52 4.36 7.88
N GLY A 85 -2.72 4.45 7.30
CA GLY A 85 -3.05 5.47 6.31
C GLY A 85 -4.54 5.57 6.04
N SER A 86 -4.95 6.74 5.55
CA SER A 86 -6.30 7.06 5.11
C SER A 86 -6.24 7.89 3.84
N GLU A 87 -7.19 7.68 2.94
CA GLU A 87 -7.39 8.54 1.78
C GLU A 87 -8.86 8.58 1.38
N ALA A 88 -9.32 9.78 1.00
CA ALA A 88 -10.61 10.04 0.38
C ALA A 88 -10.39 11.03 -0.78
N ALA A 89 -10.13 10.48 -1.97
CA ALA A 89 -9.71 11.24 -3.15
C ALA A 89 -10.70 11.16 -4.32
N ILE A 90 -11.87 10.53 -4.15
CA ILE A 90 -12.94 10.52 -5.14
C ILE A 90 -13.67 11.88 -5.09
N ALA A 91 -12.99 12.88 -5.63
CA ALA A 91 -13.47 14.24 -5.84
C ALA A 91 -13.24 14.63 -7.31
N ILE A 92 -13.89 15.71 -7.78
CA ILE A 92 -13.77 16.21 -9.16
C ILE A 92 -12.29 16.40 -9.55
N ALA A 93 -11.51 17.05 -8.69
CA ALA A 93 -10.09 17.29 -8.89
C ALA A 93 -9.26 15.99 -8.86
N GLY A 94 -9.64 15.02 -8.02
CA GLY A 94 -8.95 13.74 -7.92
C GLY A 94 -9.18 12.88 -9.16
N VAL A 95 -10.44 12.61 -9.49
CA VAL A 95 -10.82 11.85 -10.69
C VAL A 95 -10.32 12.56 -11.95
N GLY A 96 -10.53 13.86 -12.08
CA GLY A 96 -10.07 14.66 -13.22
C GLY A 96 -8.54 14.68 -13.36
N GLY A 97 -7.80 14.86 -12.26
CA GLY A 97 -6.34 14.84 -12.25
C GLY A 97 -5.76 13.51 -12.71
N PHE A 98 -6.18 12.39 -12.10
CA PHE A 98 -5.70 11.07 -12.50
C PHE A 98 -6.17 10.64 -13.89
N SER A 99 -7.36 11.09 -14.33
CA SER A 99 -7.83 10.86 -15.70
C SER A 99 -6.98 11.62 -16.73
N SER A 100 -6.60 12.86 -16.44
CA SER A 100 -5.79 13.70 -17.34
C SER A 100 -4.41 13.13 -17.63
N MET A 101 -3.85 12.38 -16.68
CA MET A 101 -2.58 11.66 -16.83
C MET A 101 -2.73 10.22 -17.34
N GLN A 102 -3.94 9.83 -17.75
CA GLN A 102 -4.28 8.51 -18.30
C GLN A 102 -3.91 7.35 -17.35
N ALA A 103 -4.05 7.55 -16.04
CA ALA A 103 -3.72 6.53 -15.04
C ALA A 103 -4.93 5.68 -14.62
N LEU A 104 -6.14 6.17 -14.85
CA LEU A 104 -7.38 5.48 -14.48
C LEU A 104 -7.86 4.54 -15.58
N SER A 105 -8.48 3.43 -15.17
CA SER A 105 -9.26 2.61 -16.09
C SER A 105 -10.44 3.42 -16.66
N THR A 106 -10.71 3.26 -17.96
CA THR A 106 -11.84 3.93 -18.64
C THR A 106 -13.05 3.01 -18.83
N ARG A 107 -13.06 1.86 -18.16
CA ARG A 107 -14.09 0.82 -18.26
C ARG A 107 -15.35 1.16 -17.46
N ASN A 108 -16.01 2.25 -17.84
CA ASN A 108 -17.18 2.77 -17.14
C ASN A 108 -18.43 1.88 -17.30
N GLU A 109 -18.53 1.11 -18.38
CA GLU A 109 -19.68 0.25 -18.66
C GLU A 109 -19.70 -1.05 -17.83
N THR A 110 -18.55 -1.44 -17.27
CA THR A 110 -18.42 -2.68 -16.45
C THR A 110 -17.48 -2.43 -15.27
N PRO A 111 -17.85 -1.51 -14.34
CA PRO A 111 -16.97 -1.02 -13.29
C PRO A 111 -16.48 -2.12 -12.34
N GLU A 112 -17.27 -3.17 -12.12
CA GLU A 112 -16.91 -4.33 -11.29
C GLU A 112 -15.71 -5.11 -11.86
N THR A 113 -15.44 -4.96 -13.17
CA THR A 113 -14.32 -5.62 -13.86
C THR A 113 -13.16 -4.68 -14.19
N ALA A 114 -13.25 -3.40 -13.82
CA ALA A 114 -12.31 -2.36 -14.25
C ALA A 114 -10.91 -2.54 -13.63
N SER A 115 -10.82 -2.87 -12.34
CA SER A 115 -9.54 -3.23 -11.73
C SER A 115 -9.24 -4.70 -11.98
N ARG A 116 -8.20 -4.94 -12.76
CA ARG A 116 -7.79 -6.27 -13.26
C ARG A 116 -6.26 -6.41 -13.25
N PRO A 117 -5.63 -6.41 -12.06
CA PRO A 117 -4.19 -6.60 -11.97
C PRO A 117 -3.78 -7.88 -12.70
N PHE A 118 -2.65 -7.82 -13.41
CA PHE A 118 -2.06 -8.93 -14.17
C PHE A 118 -2.80 -9.35 -15.46
N ASP A 119 -4.04 -8.92 -15.68
CA ASP A 119 -4.78 -9.25 -16.92
C ASP A 119 -4.22 -8.49 -18.12
N ALA A 120 -4.12 -9.14 -19.29
CA ALA A 120 -3.57 -8.53 -20.51
C ALA A 120 -4.34 -7.28 -20.99
N ASN A 121 -5.63 -7.17 -20.66
CA ASN A 121 -6.49 -6.07 -21.08
C ASN A 121 -6.64 -4.98 -20.00
N ARG A 122 -5.74 -4.93 -19.02
CA ARG A 122 -5.67 -3.86 -18.02
C ARG A 122 -5.28 -2.53 -18.66
N GLU A 123 -5.86 -1.44 -18.16
CA GLU A 123 -5.76 -0.12 -18.81
C GLU A 123 -5.49 1.02 -17.83
N GLY A 124 -5.29 0.70 -16.54
CA GLY A 124 -5.18 1.70 -15.48
C GLY A 124 -5.83 1.22 -14.18
N PHE A 125 -5.58 1.95 -13.10
CA PHE A 125 -6.15 1.61 -11.80
C PHE A 125 -7.58 2.15 -11.66
N VAL A 126 -8.35 1.57 -10.73
CA VAL A 126 -9.63 2.14 -10.28
C VAL A 126 -9.38 2.91 -9.00
N LEU A 127 -9.74 4.19 -8.94
CA LEU A 127 -9.56 4.99 -7.73
C LEU A 127 -10.52 4.50 -6.64
N GLY A 128 -9.98 4.28 -5.43
CA GLY A 128 -10.75 3.86 -4.27
C GLY A 128 -10.46 4.74 -3.06
N GLU A 129 -11.29 4.62 -2.03
CA GLU A 129 -11.13 5.31 -0.75
C GLU A 129 -11.11 4.31 0.40
N GLY A 130 -10.47 4.69 1.49
CA GLY A 130 -10.50 3.90 2.71
C GLY A 130 -9.41 4.30 3.69
N ALA A 131 -9.44 3.63 4.83
CA ALA A 131 -8.48 3.84 5.91
C ALA A 131 -8.18 2.53 6.64
N GLY A 132 -6.94 2.36 7.05
CA GLY A 132 -6.47 1.25 7.86
C GLY A 132 -5.45 1.73 8.88
N ALA A 133 -5.51 1.17 10.09
CA ALA A 133 -4.54 1.44 11.14
C ALA A 133 -4.15 0.13 11.84
N ILE A 134 -2.89 0.08 12.26
CA ILE A 134 -2.27 -1.00 13.02
C ILE A 134 -1.72 -0.38 14.31
N VAL A 135 -1.94 -1.06 15.42
CA VAL A 135 -1.23 -0.77 16.67
C VAL A 135 0.01 -1.66 16.69
N LEU A 136 1.17 -1.04 16.53
CA LEU A 136 2.47 -1.70 16.55
C LEU A 136 3.10 -1.50 17.92
N GLU A 137 3.63 -2.56 18.51
CA GLU A 137 4.17 -2.55 19.87
C GLU A 137 5.52 -3.27 19.93
N GLU A 138 6.34 -2.88 20.89
CA GLU A 138 7.50 -3.66 21.32
C GLU A 138 7.00 -5.03 21.83
N TYR A 139 7.70 -6.10 21.43
CA TYR A 139 7.21 -7.47 21.59
C TYR A 139 7.08 -7.89 23.07
N GLU A 140 8.09 -7.60 23.89
CA GLU A 140 8.06 -7.96 25.31
C GLU A 140 7.05 -7.09 26.08
N TYR A 141 6.88 -5.82 25.72
CA TYR A 141 5.83 -4.95 26.22
C TYR A 141 4.43 -5.51 25.92
N ALA A 142 4.17 -5.90 24.67
CA ALA A 142 2.91 -6.48 24.24
C ALA A 142 2.61 -7.78 25.00
N LYS A 143 3.62 -8.65 25.17
CA LYS A 143 3.50 -9.89 25.94
C LYS A 143 3.22 -9.63 27.42
N ALA A 144 3.94 -8.71 28.05
CA ALA A 144 3.81 -8.42 29.47
C ALA A 144 2.39 -7.98 29.86
N ARG A 145 1.70 -7.26 28.98
CA ARG A 145 0.32 -6.83 29.18
C ARG A 145 -0.74 -7.80 28.64
N GLY A 146 -0.33 -8.96 28.11
CA GLY A 146 -1.24 -9.97 27.57
C GLY A 146 -1.97 -9.55 26.29
N ALA A 147 -1.32 -8.74 25.45
CA ALA A 147 -1.89 -8.30 24.18
C ALA A 147 -2.13 -9.48 23.23
N LYS A 148 -3.22 -9.43 22.46
CA LYS A 148 -3.37 -10.34 21.33
C LYS A 148 -2.45 -9.89 20.20
N ILE A 149 -1.48 -10.72 19.85
CA ILE A 149 -0.56 -10.45 18.75
C ILE A 149 -1.07 -11.16 17.49
N TYR A 150 -1.17 -10.42 16.38
CA TYR A 150 -1.70 -10.94 15.11
C TYR A 150 -0.59 -11.44 14.18
N ALA A 151 0.53 -10.74 14.16
CA ALA A 151 1.75 -11.06 13.43
C ALA A 151 2.90 -10.21 14.01
N GLU A 152 4.13 -10.62 13.75
CA GLU A 152 5.32 -9.81 13.99
C GLU A 152 5.65 -9.01 12.72
N VAL A 153 5.97 -7.71 12.85
CA VAL A 153 6.54 -6.92 11.75
C VAL A 153 8.06 -7.09 11.81
N ILE A 154 8.60 -7.97 10.97
CA ILE A 154 9.99 -8.41 11.07
C ILE A 154 10.98 -7.51 10.32
N GLY A 155 10.51 -6.65 9.43
CA GLY A 155 11.37 -5.71 8.72
C GLY A 155 10.64 -4.94 7.62
N GLY A 156 11.38 -4.05 6.99
CA GLY A 156 10.91 -3.30 5.83
C GLY A 156 12.04 -2.79 4.94
N GLY A 157 11.75 -2.64 3.66
CA GLY A 157 12.66 -2.09 2.65
C GLY A 157 12.14 -0.77 2.10
N MET A 158 13.07 0.13 1.78
CA MET A 158 12.78 1.38 1.09
C MET A 158 13.80 1.58 -0.04
N SER A 159 13.34 1.98 -1.22
CA SER A 159 14.22 2.35 -2.34
C SER A 159 13.62 3.49 -3.17
N SER A 160 14.41 4.00 -4.11
CA SER A 160 13.96 4.97 -5.11
C SER A 160 14.34 4.51 -6.51
N ASP A 161 13.44 4.74 -7.47
CA ASP A 161 13.72 4.46 -8.89
C ASP A 161 14.64 5.50 -9.53
N ALA A 162 14.64 6.75 -9.03
CA ALA A 162 15.39 7.89 -9.60
C ALA A 162 15.28 8.01 -11.15
N TYR A 163 14.09 7.71 -11.70
CA TYR A 163 13.91 7.53 -13.15
C TYR A 163 12.82 8.43 -13.75
N HIS A 164 11.56 8.27 -13.32
CA HIS A 164 10.43 9.00 -13.88
C HIS A 164 9.43 9.38 -12.78
N ILE A 165 8.71 10.48 -12.98
CA ILE A 165 7.77 11.01 -11.99
C ILE A 165 6.55 10.10 -11.76
N THR A 166 6.10 9.37 -12.78
CA THR A 166 4.87 8.55 -12.70
C THR A 166 5.03 7.12 -13.18
N ALA A 167 6.21 6.74 -13.67
CA ALA A 167 6.45 5.42 -14.24
C ALA A 167 7.58 4.73 -13.46
N PRO A 168 7.50 3.41 -13.23
CA PRO A 168 8.58 2.68 -12.60
C PRO A 168 9.80 2.64 -13.52
N HIS A 169 10.97 2.34 -12.94
CA HIS A 169 12.15 2.04 -13.75
C HIS A 169 11.88 0.83 -14.67
N PRO A 170 12.18 0.88 -15.98
CA PRO A 170 11.80 -0.16 -16.95
C PRO A 170 12.42 -1.53 -16.63
N GLU A 171 13.66 -1.54 -16.15
CA GLU A 171 14.36 -2.76 -15.70
C GLU A 171 13.97 -3.22 -14.28
N GLY A 172 13.03 -2.53 -13.62
CA GLY A 172 12.56 -2.88 -12.28
C GLY A 172 13.60 -2.77 -11.16
N VAL A 173 14.72 -2.07 -11.37
CA VAL A 173 15.86 -2.06 -10.43
C VAL A 173 15.51 -1.54 -9.03
N GLY A 174 14.65 -0.52 -8.92
CA GLY A 174 14.21 -0.03 -7.61
C GLY A 174 13.26 -1.02 -6.92
N VAL A 175 12.40 -1.70 -7.68
CA VAL A 175 11.52 -2.76 -7.17
C VAL A 175 12.33 -3.98 -6.70
N ILE A 176 13.38 -4.37 -7.42
CA ILE A 176 14.33 -5.40 -6.98
C ILE A 176 15.04 -4.95 -5.70
N ALA A 177 15.53 -3.71 -5.66
CA ALA A 177 16.25 -3.17 -4.52
C ALA A 177 15.39 -3.11 -3.25
N VAL A 178 14.11 -2.72 -3.36
CA VAL A 178 13.23 -2.63 -2.18
C VAL A 178 12.94 -4.01 -1.59
N MET A 179 12.71 -5.03 -2.42
CA MET A 179 12.45 -6.39 -1.93
C MET A 179 13.71 -7.00 -1.32
N LYS A 180 14.89 -6.82 -1.93
CA LYS A 180 16.17 -7.25 -1.35
C LYS A 180 16.46 -6.55 -0.02
N SER A 181 16.24 -5.25 0.05
CA SER A 181 16.39 -4.47 1.28
C SER A 181 15.43 -4.95 2.37
N CYS A 182 14.19 -5.31 2.02
CA CYS A 182 13.22 -5.86 2.97
C CYS A 182 13.65 -7.22 3.50
N LEU A 183 14.11 -8.14 2.63
CA LEU A 183 14.63 -9.45 3.04
C LEU A 183 15.83 -9.30 4.00
N GLU A 184 16.79 -8.43 3.65
CA GLU A 184 17.97 -8.15 4.46
C GLU A 184 17.59 -7.54 5.83
N ASN A 185 16.74 -6.51 5.84
CA ASN A 185 16.29 -5.86 7.07
C ASN A 185 15.46 -6.79 7.98
N SER A 186 14.82 -7.79 7.38
CA SER A 186 14.02 -8.79 8.07
C SER A 186 14.83 -10.00 8.54
N GLY A 187 16.09 -10.13 8.10
CA GLY A 187 16.95 -11.28 8.43
C GLY A 187 16.44 -12.62 7.87
N ILE A 188 15.66 -12.59 6.79
CA ILE A 188 15.09 -13.79 6.14
C ILE A 188 15.69 -14.01 4.76
N LYS A 189 15.59 -15.23 4.26
CA LYS A 189 15.99 -15.60 2.90
C LYS A 189 14.79 -15.56 1.94
N PRO A 190 15.01 -15.45 0.63
CA PRO A 190 13.93 -15.54 -0.36
C PRO A 190 13.06 -16.79 -0.17
N GLU A 191 13.67 -17.92 0.19
CA GLU A 191 12.99 -19.21 0.36
C GLU A 191 12.04 -19.27 1.57
N ASP A 192 12.16 -18.33 2.50
CA ASP A 192 11.29 -18.26 3.68
C ASP A 192 9.92 -17.62 3.36
N VAL A 193 9.80 -16.92 2.22
CA VAL A 193 8.59 -16.16 1.85
C VAL A 193 7.53 -17.10 1.26
N ASP A 194 6.32 -17.05 1.80
CA ASP A 194 5.20 -17.88 1.36
C ASP A 194 4.15 -17.10 0.54
N HIS A 195 4.03 -15.79 0.81
CA HIS A 195 2.99 -14.94 0.23
C HIS A 195 3.54 -13.53 -0.06
N ILE A 196 3.19 -12.98 -1.22
CA ILE A 196 3.41 -11.58 -1.57
C ILE A 196 2.07 -10.97 -1.96
N ASN A 197 1.63 -9.95 -1.21
CA ASN A 197 0.61 -9.02 -1.67
C ASN A 197 1.31 -7.91 -2.47
N THR A 198 1.04 -7.87 -3.77
CA THR A 198 1.70 -6.96 -4.69
C THR A 198 1.09 -5.56 -4.62
N HIS A 199 1.83 -4.59 -5.15
CA HIS A 199 1.23 -3.30 -5.43
C HIS A 199 0.20 -3.41 -6.57
N GLY A 200 0.46 -4.18 -7.63
CA GLY A 200 -0.53 -4.67 -8.62
C GLY A 200 -1.67 -3.69 -8.94
N THR A 201 -1.37 -2.64 -9.70
CA THR A 201 -2.25 -1.48 -9.88
C THR A 201 -3.22 -1.62 -11.03
N SER A 202 -3.16 -2.71 -11.81
CA SER A 202 -3.84 -2.80 -13.12
C SER A 202 -3.25 -1.84 -14.16
N THR A 203 -2.01 -1.38 -13.98
CA THR A 203 -1.30 -0.59 -14.99
C THR A 203 -0.42 -1.50 -15.85
N PRO A 204 -0.33 -1.25 -17.18
CA PRO A 204 0.46 -2.11 -18.06
C PRO A 204 1.92 -2.27 -17.63
N LEU A 205 2.59 -1.15 -17.34
CA LEU A 205 4.02 -1.13 -16.97
C LEU A 205 4.26 -1.60 -15.53
N GLY A 206 3.45 -1.14 -14.57
CA GLY A 206 3.65 -1.41 -13.15
C GLY A 206 3.55 -2.90 -12.82
N ASP A 207 2.49 -3.56 -13.28
CA ASP A 207 2.26 -4.97 -12.99
C ASP A 207 3.37 -5.86 -13.58
N VAL A 208 3.84 -5.57 -14.80
CA VAL A 208 4.93 -6.32 -15.44
C VAL A 208 6.26 -6.11 -14.71
N ALA A 209 6.58 -4.85 -14.37
CA ALA A 209 7.82 -4.53 -13.68
C ALA A 209 7.89 -5.23 -12.31
N GLU A 210 6.78 -5.24 -11.57
CA GLU A 210 6.72 -5.88 -10.26
C GLU A 210 6.88 -7.40 -10.34
N LEU A 211 6.15 -8.08 -11.23
CA LEU A 211 6.24 -9.54 -11.34
C LEU A 211 7.59 -10.01 -11.91
N LYS A 212 8.22 -9.24 -12.81
CA LYS A 212 9.60 -9.47 -13.24
C LYS A 212 10.58 -9.32 -12.09
N ALA A 213 10.43 -8.29 -11.27
CA ALA A 213 11.26 -8.09 -10.09
C ALA A 213 11.09 -9.23 -9.08
N ILE A 214 9.88 -9.74 -8.87
CA ILE A 214 9.64 -10.93 -8.02
C ILE A 214 10.40 -12.13 -8.57
N SER A 215 10.32 -12.38 -9.88
CA SER A 215 11.05 -13.48 -10.52
C SER A 215 12.57 -13.33 -10.33
N ALA A 216 13.09 -12.10 -10.44
CA ALA A 216 14.52 -11.82 -10.28
C ALA A 216 15.02 -11.92 -8.83
N VAL A 217 14.19 -11.58 -7.84
CA VAL A 217 14.57 -11.62 -6.41
C VAL A 217 14.45 -13.03 -5.83
N PHE A 218 13.39 -13.75 -6.20
CA PHE A 218 13.07 -15.04 -5.60
C PHE A 218 13.53 -16.24 -6.44
N GLY A 219 13.94 -16.04 -7.69
CA GLY A 219 14.49 -17.09 -8.56
C GLY A 219 13.57 -18.31 -8.65
N ASP A 220 14.14 -19.50 -8.47
CA ASP A 220 13.42 -20.77 -8.51
C ASP A 220 12.31 -20.89 -7.45
N HIS A 221 12.40 -20.13 -6.36
CA HIS A 221 11.38 -20.13 -5.30
C HIS A 221 10.14 -19.32 -5.66
N ALA A 222 10.21 -18.42 -6.65
CA ALA A 222 9.09 -17.54 -7.01
C ALA A 222 7.79 -18.31 -7.33
N LYS A 223 7.89 -19.50 -7.92
CA LYS A 223 6.75 -20.38 -8.22
C LYS A 223 6.07 -21.00 -6.99
N ASN A 224 6.73 -20.98 -5.84
CA ASN A 224 6.20 -21.52 -4.57
C ASN A 224 5.50 -20.44 -3.73
N ILE A 225 5.60 -19.17 -4.14
CA ILE A 225 5.02 -18.03 -3.45
C ILE A 225 3.61 -17.78 -3.98
N ASN A 226 2.62 -17.72 -3.11
CA ASN A 226 1.31 -17.21 -3.49
C ASN A 226 1.40 -15.70 -3.75
N ILE A 227 1.01 -15.25 -4.93
CA ILE A 227 1.07 -13.83 -5.32
C ILE A 227 -0.34 -13.33 -5.62
N ASN A 228 -0.75 -12.21 -5.04
CA ASN A 228 -2.05 -11.60 -5.32
C ASN A 228 -2.00 -10.07 -5.31
N SER A 229 -3.05 -9.42 -5.81
CA SER A 229 -3.30 -7.99 -5.62
C SER A 229 -4.71 -7.76 -5.08
N THR A 230 -4.79 -7.18 -3.88
CA THR A 230 -6.08 -6.82 -3.26
C THR A 230 -6.77 -5.65 -3.96
N LYS A 231 -6.05 -4.85 -4.77
CA LYS A 231 -6.64 -3.73 -5.53
C LYS A 231 -7.70 -4.16 -6.52
N SER A 232 -7.64 -5.41 -7.00
CA SER A 232 -8.70 -6.01 -7.80
C SER A 232 -10.08 -5.93 -7.15
N MET A 233 -10.15 -5.94 -5.81
CA MET A 233 -11.39 -5.89 -5.03
C MET A 233 -11.63 -4.51 -4.39
N THR A 234 -10.58 -3.81 -4.00
CA THR A 234 -10.70 -2.56 -3.22
C THR A 234 -10.52 -1.29 -4.06
N GLY A 235 -10.05 -1.42 -5.30
CA GLY A 235 -9.45 -0.31 -6.03
C GLY A 235 -8.13 0.15 -5.40
N HIS A 236 -7.64 1.30 -5.84
CA HIS A 236 -6.41 1.90 -5.36
C HIS A 236 -6.70 3.03 -4.37
N LEU A 237 -6.41 2.77 -3.10
CA LEU A 237 -6.66 3.68 -1.98
C LEU A 237 -5.52 4.68 -1.73
N LEU A 238 -4.73 4.97 -2.77
CA LEU A 238 -3.58 5.89 -2.73
C LEU A 238 -2.73 5.74 -1.45
N GLY A 239 -2.64 6.77 -0.61
CA GLY A 239 -1.81 6.75 0.59
C GLY A 239 -2.29 5.83 1.72
N ALA A 240 -3.48 5.21 1.61
CA ALA A 240 -3.94 4.15 2.51
C ALA A 240 -3.63 2.74 2.01
N ALA A 241 -3.15 2.61 0.76
CA ALA A 241 -2.98 1.33 0.08
C ALA A 241 -2.08 0.37 0.89
N GLY A 242 -0.89 0.81 1.28
CA GLY A 242 0.04 -0.04 2.03
C GLY A 242 -0.50 -0.54 3.38
N ALA A 243 -1.29 0.28 4.10
CA ALA A 243 -1.92 -0.14 5.35
C ALA A 243 -2.97 -1.23 5.12
N ILE A 244 -3.84 -1.05 4.12
CA ILE A 244 -4.89 -2.02 3.80
C ILE A 244 -4.29 -3.33 3.25
N GLU A 245 -3.27 -3.23 2.38
CA GLU A 245 -2.54 -4.38 1.85
C GLU A 245 -1.86 -5.18 2.97
N SER A 246 -1.24 -4.48 3.93
CA SER A 246 -0.61 -5.09 5.10
C SER A 246 -1.61 -5.76 6.02
N ILE A 247 -2.75 -5.10 6.31
CA ILE A 247 -3.85 -5.71 7.07
C ILE A 247 -4.36 -6.97 6.36
N ALA A 248 -4.52 -6.93 5.03
CA ALA A 248 -4.95 -8.08 4.25
C ALA A 248 -3.93 -9.24 4.34
N SER A 249 -2.63 -8.96 4.25
CA SER A 249 -1.57 -9.97 4.42
C SER A 249 -1.57 -10.59 5.82
N ILE A 250 -1.69 -9.78 6.88
CA ILE A 250 -1.78 -10.26 8.26
C ILE A 250 -3.03 -11.13 8.46
N LEU A 251 -4.18 -10.72 7.91
CA LEU A 251 -5.41 -11.50 7.98
C LEU A 251 -5.32 -12.79 7.14
N ALA A 252 -4.65 -12.77 5.99
CA ALA A 252 -4.37 -13.97 5.21
C ALA A 252 -3.56 -15.00 6.01
N MET A 253 -2.53 -14.54 6.73
CA MET A 253 -1.73 -15.40 7.62
C MET A 253 -2.56 -16.00 8.75
N LYS A 254 -3.38 -15.17 9.39
CA LYS A 254 -4.26 -15.59 10.49
C LYS A 254 -5.30 -16.61 10.04
N HIS A 255 -5.90 -16.41 8.86
CA HIS A 255 -6.98 -17.25 8.36
C HIS A 255 -6.49 -18.42 7.50
N GLY A 256 -5.20 -18.45 7.13
CA GLY A 256 -4.62 -19.47 6.26
C GLY A 256 -5.20 -19.45 4.84
N ILE A 257 -5.59 -18.27 4.35
CA ILE A 257 -6.26 -18.09 3.05
C ILE A 257 -5.68 -16.85 2.37
N VAL A 258 -5.11 -17.04 1.18
CA VAL A 258 -4.71 -15.95 0.28
C VAL A 258 -5.93 -15.49 -0.52
N PRO A 259 -6.33 -14.21 -0.45
CA PRO A 259 -7.49 -13.73 -1.19
C PRO A 259 -7.20 -13.65 -2.69
N PRO A 260 -8.22 -13.79 -3.55
CA PRO A 260 -8.03 -13.81 -4.98
C PRO A 260 -7.62 -12.44 -5.52
N THR A 261 -6.93 -12.45 -6.65
CA THR A 261 -6.93 -11.34 -7.61
C THR A 261 -8.09 -11.58 -8.56
N ILE A 262 -9.18 -10.84 -8.42
CA ILE A 262 -10.37 -10.99 -9.27
C ILE A 262 -10.16 -10.33 -10.64
N ASN A 263 -11.09 -10.57 -11.57
CA ASN A 263 -11.15 -9.95 -12.90
C ASN A 263 -10.04 -10.36 -13.89
N HIS A 264 -9.32 -11.46 -13.62
CA HIS A 264 -8.36 -12.01 -14.57
C HIS A 264 -9.07 -12.96 -15.55
N SER A 265 -9.01 -12.62 -16.83
CA SER A 265 -9.67 -13.31 -17.94
C SER A 265 -8.74 -13.66 -19.08
N THR A 266 -7.69 -12.86 -19.30
CA THR A 266 -6.77 -12.95 -20.43
C THR A 266 -5.34 -12.96 -19.94
N ILE A 267 -4.58 -13.99 -20.31
CA ILE A 267 -3.18 -14.15 -19.94
C ILE A 267 -2.35 -13.06 -20.62
N ASP A 268 -1.50 -12.38 -19.85
CA ASP A 268 -0.48 -11.47 -20.38
C ASP A 268 0.83 -12.23 -20.65
N GLU A 269 1.23 -12.31 -21.91
CA GLU A 269 2.46 -12.99 -22.35
C GLU A 269 3.74 -12.35 -21.80
N ASN A 270 3.67 -11.12 -21.27
CA ASN A 270 4.79 -10.44 -20.64
C ASN A 270 5.02 -10.85 -19.17
N ILE A 271 4.12 -11.66 -18.61
CA ILE A 271 4.19 -12.16 -17.25
C ILE A 271 4.72 -13.59 -17.27
N ASN A 272 5.68 -13.89 -16.39
CA ASN A 272 6.22 -15.24 -16.25
C ASN A 272 5.10 -16.24 -15.85
N PRO A 273 4.78 -17.24 -16.68
CA PRO A 273 3.69 -18.18 -16.44
C PRO A 273 3.96 -19.14 -15.27
N GLU A 274 5.19 -19.23 -14.77
CA GLU A 274 5.53 -20.06 -13.61
C GLU A 274 5.18 -19.42 -12.27
N LEU A 275 4.84 -18.13 -12.25
CA LEU A 275 4.43 -17.45 -11.02
C LEU A 275 3.08 -17.98 -10.52
N ASN A 276 3.01 -18.32 -9.24
CA ASN A 276 1.78 -18.80 -8.60
C ASN A 276 0.85 -17.63 -8.24
N LEU A 277 0.23 -17.06 -9.27
CA LEU A 277 -0.77 -16.01 -9.14
C LEU A 277 -2.08 -16.60 -8.59
N THR A 278 -2.58 -16.06 -7.48
CA THR A 278 -3.85 -16.47 -6.86
C THR A 278 -5.02 -15.79 -7.60
N LEU A 279 -5.36 -16.29 -8.79
CA LEU A 279 -6.32 -15.67 -9.70
C LEU A 279 -7.77 -16.16 -9.47
N ASN A 280 -8.72 -15.23 -9.40
CA ASN A 280 -10.18 -15.38 -9.31
C ASN A 280 -10.76 -16.18 -8.13
N THR A 281 -10.01 -17.14 -7.57
CA THR A 281 -10.45 -17.99 -6.46
C THR A 281 -9.44 -17.92 -5.32
N PRO A 282 -9.89 -17.74 -4.06
CA PRO A 282 -8.98 -17.78 -2.91
C PRO A 282 -8.29 -19.14 -2.80
N GLN A 283 -7.07 -19.15 -2.28
CA GLN A 283 -6.30 -20.37 -2.06
C GLN A 283 -5.95 -20.55 -0.59
N LYS A 284 -6.09 -21.77 -0.07
CA LYS A 284 -5.63 -22.11 1.28
C LYS A 284 -4.10 -22.20 1.28
N ARG A 285 -3.46 -21.57 2.26
CA ARG A 285 -2.01 -21.59 2.46
C ARG A 285 -1.70 -21.37 3.94
N ASP A 286 -0.86 -22.22 4.54
CA ASP A 286 -0.24 -21.85 5.82
C ASP A 286 0.88 -20.85 5.52
N ILE A 287 0.64 -19.58 5.81
CA ILE A 287 1.59 -18.50 5.52
C ILE A 287 2.39 -18.23 6.81
N LYS A 288 3.68 -18.54 6.78
CA LYS A 288 4.63 -18.23 7.86
C LYS A 288 5.23 -16.85 7.66
N VAL A 289 5.56 -16.49 6.43
CA VAL A 289 6.08 -15.17 6.08
C VAL A 289 5.32 -14.57 4.91
N ALA A 290 4.86 -13.34 5.08
CA ALA A 290 4.22 -12.55 4.04
C ALA A 290 4.98 -11.24 3.79
N MET A 291 5.05 -10.80 2.55
CA MET A 291 5.52 -9.47 2.17
C MET A 291 4.39 -8.66 1.54
N SER A 292 4.38 -7.34 1.76
CA SER A 292 3.45 -6.40 1.14
C SER A 292 4.24 -5.32 0.42
N ASN A 293 4.07 -5.23 -0.90
CA ASN A 293 4.74 -4.23 -1.74
C ASN A 293 3.83 -3.04 -1.99
N THR A 294 4.38 -1.83 -1.91
CA THR A 294 3.66 -0.60 -2.25
C THR A 294 4.59 0.39 -2.94
N PHE A 295 4.19 0.89 -4.10
CA PHE A 295 5.00 1.84 -4.88
C PHE A 295 4.22 3.15 -5.09
N GLY A 296 4.93 4.26 -5.23
CA GLY A 296 4.34 5.59 -5.37
C GLY A 296 5.02 6.41 -6.46
N PHE A 297 4.26 7.33 -7.05
CA PHE A 297 4.79 8.37 -7.93
C PHE A 297 5.96 9.12 -7.28
N GLY A 298 6.92 9.57 -8.09
CA GLY A 298 8.22 10.04 -7.62
C GLY A 298 9.26 8.92 -7.49
N GLY A 299 8.88 7.68 -7.84
CA GLY A 299 9.74 6.51 -7.76
C GLY A 299 9.90 5.99 -6.33
N HIS A 300 8.92 6.20 -5.45
CA HIS A 300 8.98 5.72 -4.07
C HIS A 300 8.62 4.24 -4.00
N ASN A 301 9.51 3.42 -3.46
CA ASN A 301 9.23 2.00 -3.27
C ASN A 301 9.32 1.64 -1.78
N ALA A 302 8.30 0.95 -1.28
CA ALA A 302 8.26 0.42 0.07
C ALA A 302 7.83 -1.06 0.06
N CYS A 303 8.40 -1.83 0.97
CA CYS A 303 8.02 -3.22 1.21
C CYS A 303 8.04 -3.50 2.71
N VAL A 304 7.04 -4.20 3.23
CA VAL A 304 6.96 -4.58 4.65
C VAL A 304 6.81 -6.08 4.76
N ALA A 305 7.52 -6.71 5.70
CA ALA A 305 7.47 -8.15 5.94
C ALA A 305 6.84 -8.48 7.30
N PHE A 306 6.03 -9.54 7.30
CA PHE A 306 5.29 -10.03 8.46
C PHE A 306 5.62 -11.50 8.70
N LYS A 307 5.75 -11.88 9.97
CA LYS A 307 5.95 -13.27 10.39
C LYS A 307 4.84 -13.74 11.30
N LYS A 308 4.39 -14.98 11.07
CA LYS A 308 3.41 -15.64 11.93
C LYS A 308 4.07 -15.93 13.27
N ILE A 309 3.35 -15.65 14.35
CA ILE A 309 3.79 -16.04 15.69
C ILE A 309 3.39 -17.49 15.92
N ASP A 310 4.35 -18.30 16.35
CA ASP A 310 4.09 -19.64 16.83
C ASP A 310 3.39 -19.53 18.20
N GLU A 311 2.27 -20.24 18.37
CA GLU A 311 1.53 -20.31 19.65
C GLU A 311 2.34 -20.96 20.78
#